data_AF-A0A927GU65-F1
#
_entry.id   AF-A0A927GU65-F1
#
_cell.length_a   1.000
_cell.length_b   1.000
_cell.length_c   1.000
_cell.angle_alpha   90.00
_cell.angle_beta   90.00
_cell.angle_gamma   90.00
#
_symmetry.space_group_name_H-M   'P 1'
#
loop_
_entity.id
_entity.type
_entity.pdbx_description
1 polymer ?
#
loop_
_entity_poly.entity_id
_entity_poly.type
_entity_poly.pdbx_seq_one_letter_code
_entity_poly.pdbx_strand_id
1 'polypeptide(L)'
;AAGGAAPSAEAIQSGLPDPRAATMAAATPQLRTDLAAADLVVVTIGGNDFSPLVQELADGRDEAEAWLETALEAYMDELRTSLELIGELAPEARIVVSDLYSPLPDSRLTLGALGLDDSDYAFLLDTLEQVRTRLGALAGELSGDGPDVAVAYSGEAFVGQESKFTSLVSAYLSDGIADLHPTQPGYAAIGDAFAEAIWGEARAVEPRPEGVGISVVVDGRELITANKPVLKANRTYLAFRDIADAMGATTEWDNQTKTVTITYGERAVALAIGAQTMLVDGQRVAIDTPAFLHAVGKEQKTYVPLAVLADGLGFQVEYRGTLKTAFINK
;
A
#
# COMPACT_ATOMS: atom_id res chain seq x y z
N ALA A 1 5.78 -4.75 22.37
CA ALA A 1 5.15 -3.94 21.31
C ALA A 1 3.62 -4.04 21.33
N ALA A 2 3.03 -5.23 21.45
CA ALA A 2 1.58 -5.48 21.55
C ALA A 2 0.86 -4.86 22.78
N GLY A 3 1.50 -3.95 23.52
CA GLY A 3 0.88 -3.06 24.50
C GLY A 3 0.86 -1.58 24.06
N GLY A 4 1.30 -1.27 22.83
CA GLY A 4 1.37 0.08 22.27
C GLY A 4 2.63 0.85 22.68
N ALA A 5 3.46 0.25 23.53
CA ALA A 5 4.77 0.80 23.88
C ALA A 5 5.72 0.69 22.67
N ALA A 6 6.36 1.81 22.33
CA ALA A 6 7.42 1.86 21.33
C ALA A 6 8.60 0.97 21.76
N PRO A 7 8.92 -0.11 21.01
CA PRO A 7 10.13 -0.87 21.24
C PRO A 7 11.36 -0.06 20.82
N SER A 8 12.56 -0.49 21.22
CA SER A 8 13.78 -0.03 20.53
C SER A 8 13.93 -0.74 19.19
N ALA A 9 14.68 -0.15 18.25
CA ALA A 9 15.02 -0.80 16.99
C ALA A 9 15.70 -2.16 17.22
N GLU A 10 16.62 -2.23 18.19
CA GLU A 10 17.31 -3.46 18.59
C GLU A 10 16.38 -4.53 19.17
N ALA A 11 15.26 -4.12 19.78
CA ALA A 11 14.25 -5.05 20.28
C ALA A 11 13.30 -5.54 19.18
N ILE A 12 13.21 -4.83 18.05
CA ILE A 12 12.51 -5.29 16.84
C ILE A 12 13.40 -6.30 16.12
N GLN A 13 14.61 -5.89 15.76
CA GLN A 13 15.58 -6.74 15.10
C GLN A 13 17.00 -6.25 15.43
N SER A 14 17.81 -7.15 15.98
CA SER A 14 19.20 -6.84 16.31
C SER A 14 19.98 -6.52 15.03
N GLY A 15 20.68 -5.38 15.03
CA GLY A 15 21.54 -4.97 13.91
C GLY A 15 20.78 -4.56 12.64
N LEU A 16 19.49 -4.22 12.73
CA LEU A 16 18.68 -3.77 11.58
C LEU A 16 19.32 -2.55 10.88
N PRO A 17 19.83 -2.68 9.64
CA PRO A 17 20.53 -1.60 8.96
C PRO A 17 19.55 -0.66 8.22
N ASP A 18 18.48 -0.23 8.88
CA ASP A 18 17.53 0.76 8.33
C ASP A 18 17.63 2.09 9.10
N PRO A 19 18.04 3.20 8.44
CA PRO A 19 18.12 4.52 9.09
C PRO A 19 16.77 5.03 9.63
N ARG A 20 15.65 4.42 9.22
CA ARG A 20 14.29 4.76 9.66
C ARG A 20 13.82 3.90 10.83
N ALA A 21 14.57 2.87 11.25
CA ALA A 21 14.13 1.89 12.25
C ALA A 21 13.64 2.55 13.55
N ALA A 22 14.36 3.56 14.07
CA ALA A 22 13.96 4.29 15.26
C ALA A 22 12.65 5.07 15.08
N THR A 23 12.47 5.70 13.90
CA THR A 23 11.24 6.42 13.56
C THR A 23 10.04 5.48 13.45
N MET A 24 10.23 4.32 12.79
CA MET A 24 9.20 3.29 12.70
C MET A 24 8.82 2.75 14.08
N ALA A 25 9.81 2.46 14.93
CA ALA A 25 9.58 1.98 16.29
C ALA A 25 8.82 3.01 17.14
N ALA A 26 9.15 4.30 17.02
CA ALA A 26 8.48 5.39 17.70
C ALA A 26 7.00 5.57 17.28
N ALA A 27 6.64 5.14 16.06
CA ALA A 27 5.27 5.20 15.56
C ALA A 27 4.34 4.09 16.12
N THR A 28 4.87 3.12 16.88
CA THR A 28 4.09 1.99 17.44
C THR A 28 2.79 2.39 18.18
N PRO A 29 2.75 3.44 19.01
CA PRO A 29 1.50 3.85 19.66
C PRO A 29 0.43 4.30 18.66
N GLN A 30 0.84 5.02 17.61
CA GLN A 30 -0.07 5.45 16.54
C GLN A 30 -0.53 4.25 15.71
N LEU A 31 0.40 3.37 15.33
CA LEU A 31 0.09 2.14 14.59
C LEU A 31 -0.95 1.28 15.31
N ARG A 32 -0.89 1.21 16.65
CA ARG A 32 -1.94 0.53 17.43
C ARG A 32 -3.30 1.18 17.24
N THR A 33 -3.36 2.51 17.34
CA THR A 33 -4.61 3.25 17.19
C THR A 33 -5.17 3.07 15.78
N ASP A 34 -4.31 3.16 14.77
CA ASP A 34 -4.68 2.98 13.36
C ASP A 34 -5.17 1.55 13.11
N LEU A 35 -4.47 0.54 13.66
CA LEU A 35 -4.85 -0.86 13.54
C LEU A 35 -6.19 -1.16 14.21
N ALA A 36 -6.43 -0.63 15.41
CA ALA A 36 -7.70 -0.82 16.11
C ALA A 36 -8.91 -0.16 15.41
N ALA A 37 -8.65 0.83 14.54
CA ALA A 37 -9.67 1.51 13.73
C ALA A 37 -9.74 0.99 12.29
N ALA A 38 -8.92 0.00 11.93
CA ALA A 38 -8.86 -0.50 10.56
C ALA A 38 -10.09 -1.36 10.23
N ASP A 39 -10.62 -1.20 9.01
CA ASP A 39 -11.60 -2.11 8.42
C ASP A 39 -10.91 -3.22 7.59
N LEU A 40 -9.64 -3.01 7.22
CA LEU A 40 -8.85 -3.90 6.37
C LEU A 40 -7.37 -3.86 6.77
N VAL A 41 -6.76 -5.04 6.90
CA VAL A 41 -5.33 -5.23 7.08
C VAL A 41 -4.81 -6.11 5.94
N VAL A 42 -3.84 -5.62 5.17
CA VAL A 42 -3.18 -6.41 4.11
C VAL A 42 -1.80 -6.85 4.58
N VAL A 43 -1.47 -8.12 4.36
CA VAL A 43 -0.22 -8.74 4.82
C VAL A 43 0.52 -9.36 3.63
N THR A 44 1.78 -8.97 3.45
CA THR A 44 2.73 -9.63 2.53
C THR A 44 3.95 -10.01 3.35
N ILE A 45 4.17 -11.31 3.56
CA ILE A 45 5.23 -11.86 4.42
C ILE A 45 5.61 -13.26 3.95
N GLY A 46 6.82 -13.72 4.25
CA GLY A 46 7.31 -15.06 3.87
C GLY A 46 8.43 -15.06 2.84
N GLY A 47 8.58 -13.98 2.05
CA GLY A 47 9.60 -13.94 0.99
C GLY A 47 11.04 -14.16 1.52
N ASN A 48 11.35 -13.62 2.70
CA ASN A 48 12.66 -13.79 3.32
C ASN A 48 12.84 -15.19 3.94
N ASP A 49 11.76 -15.73 4.48
CA ASP A 49 11.66 -17.06 5.10
C ASP A 49 12.03 -18.17 4.11
N PHE A 50 11.64 -18.00 2.84
CA PHE A 50 11.93 -18.95 1.75
C PHE A 50 13.14 -18.57 0.89
N SER A 51 13.80 -17.44 1.17
CA SER A 51 14.99 -17.01 0.42
C SER A 51 16.15 -18.03 0.38
N PRO A 52 16.40 -18.84 1.45
CA PRO A 52 17.45 -19.87 1.40
C PRO A 52 17.16 -21.02 0.44
N LEU A 53 15.91 -21.28 0.07
CA LEU A 53 15.50 -22.45 -0.73
C LEU A 53 16.28 -22.57 -2.04
N VAL A 54 16.60 -21.44 -2.68
CA VAL A 54 17.38 -21.41 -3.93
C VAL A 54 18.79 -21.95 -3.71
N GLN A 55 19.42 -21.57 -2.59
CA GLN A 55 20.75 -22.05 -2.23
C GLN A 55 20.70 -23.52 -1.79
N GLU A 56 19.72 -23.91 -0.99
CA GLU A 56 19.53 -25.31 -0.59
C GLU A 56 19.37 -26.22 -1.82
N LEU A 57 18.60 -25.79 -2.83
CA LEU A 57 18.46 -26.53 -4.10
C LEU A 57 19.79 -26.63 -4.86
N ALA A 58 20.58 -25.56 -4.88
CA ALA A 58 21.89 -25.56 -5.52
C ALA A 58 22.90 -26.48 -4.79
N ASP A 59 22.74 -26.65 -3.47
CA ASP A 59 23.57 -27.55 -2.66
C ASP A 59 23.12 -29.01 -2.81
N GLY A 60 21.82 -29.28 -2.94
CA GLY A 60 21.28 -30.58 -3.29
C GLY A 60 19.79 -30.73 -3.02
N ARG A 61 19.15 -31.65 -3.75
CA ARG A 61 17.70 -31.82 -3.68
C ARG A 61 17.22 -32.40 -2.35
N ASP A 62 17.93 -33.38 -1.81
CA ASP A 62 17.56 -34.02 -0.54
C ASP A 62 17.69 -33.01 0.62
N GLU A 63 18.70 -32.14 0.56
CA GLU A 63 18.92 -31.04 1.50
C GLU A 63 17.78 -30.01 1.43
N ALA A 64 17.40 -29.58 0.23
CA ALA A 64 16.28 -28.67 0.02
C ALA A 64 14.95 -29.21 0.54
N GLU A 65 14.65 -30.50 0.32
CA GLU A 65 13.42 -31.13 0.80
C GLU A 65 13.36 -31.19 2.33
N ALA A 66 14.47 -31.58 2.98
CA ALA A 66 14.55 -31.64 4.44
C ALA A 66 14.46 -30.24 5.09
N TRP A 67 15.10 -29.25 4.48
CA TRP A 67 15.01 -27.87 4.91
C TRP A 67 13.58 -27.32 4.75
N LEU A 68 12.95 -27.58 3.59
CA LEU A 68 11.63 -27.05 3.25
C LEU A 68 10.55 -27.51 4.23
N GLU A 69 10.57 -28.78 4.66
CA GLU A 69 9.60 -29.30 5.64
C GLU A 69 9.64 -28.49 6.94
N THR A 70 10.85 -28.23 7.46
CA THR A 70 11.04 -27.45 8.69
C THR A 70 10.65 -25.98 8.48
N ALA A 71 11.02 -25.39 7.34
CA ALA A 71 10.74 -24.00 7.03
C ALA A 71 9.23 -23.74 6.85
N LEU A 72 8.51 -24.65 6.20
CA LEU A 72 7.05 -24.57 6.03
C LEU A 72 6.33 -24.62 7.36
N GLU A 73 6.71 -25.51 8.27
CA GLU A 73 6.10 -25.60 9.60
C GLU A 73 6.32 -24.31 10.40
N ALA A 74 7.57 -23.84 10.48
CA ALA A 74 7.90 -22.60 11.18
C ALA A 74 7.15 -21.39 10.62
N TYR A 75 7.15 -21.23 9.28
CA TYR A 75 6.44 -20.15 8.61
C TYR A 75 4.94 -20.15 8.93
N MET A 76 4.29 -21.32 8.87
CA MET A 76 2.85 -21.43 9.12
C MET A 76 2.49 -21.16 10.58
N ASP A 77 3.32 -21.59 11.53
CA ASP A 77 3.12 -21.34 12.97
C ASP A 77 3.29 -19.85 13.33
N GLU A 78 4.34 -19.21 12.78
CA GLU A 78 4.60 -17.78 12.97
C GLU A 78 3.54 -16.91 12.30
N LEU A 79 3.10 -17.29 11.10
CA LEU A 79 2.02 -16.61 10.40
C LEU A 79 0.70 -16.73 11.17
N ARG A 80 0.35 -17.92 11.67
CA ARG A 80 -0.84 -18.11 12.52
C ARG A 80 -0.81 -17.14 13.70
N THR A 81 0.29 -17.15 14.46
CA THR A 81 0.46 -16.30 15.63
C THR A 81 0.29 -14.81 15.27
N SER A 82 0.83 -14.40 14.12
CA SER A 82 0.73 -13.02 13.64
C SER A 82 -0.70 -12.65 13.25
N LEU A 83 -1.43 -13.51 12.53
CA LEU A 83 -2.81 -13.26 12.11
C LEU A 83 -3.76 -13.25 13.30
N GLU A 84 -3.58 -14.15 14.28
CA GLU A 84 -4.34 -14.15 15.53
C GLU A 84 -4.14 -12.84 16.30
N LEU A 85 -2.88 -12.39 16.46
CA LEU A 85 -2.58 -11.13 17.13
C LEU A 85 -3.17 -9.92 16.39
N ILE A 86 -3.12 -9.89 15.06
CA ILE A 86 -3.75 -8.82 14.27
C ILE A 86 -5.26 -8.84 14.53
N GLY A 87 -5.89 -10.02 14.51
CA GLY A 87 -7.31 -10.20 14.80
C GLY A 87 -7.71 -9.73 16.20
N GLU A 88 -6.89 -9.99 17.22
CA GLU A 88 -7.12 -9.50 18.58
C GLU A 88 -7.03 -7.97 18.67
N LEU A 89 -6.11 -7.37 17.92
CA LEU A 89 -5.88 -5.92 17.92
C LEU A 89 -6.86 -5.15 17.04
N ALA A 90 -7.41 -5.79 16.01
CA ALA A 90 -8.32 -5.23 15.01
C ALA A 90 -9.51 -6.17 14.75
N PRO A 91 -10.40 -6.38 15.75
CA PRO A 91 -11.44 -7.40 15.67
C PRO A 91 -12.50 -7.16 14.59
N GLU A 92 -12.66 -5.92 14.14
CA GLU A 92 -13.61 -5.56 13.07
C GLU A 92 -12.96 -5.59 11.67
N ALA A 93 -11.63 -5.73 11.59
CA ALA A 93 -10.91 -5.69 10.33
C ALA A 93 -10.98 -7.04 9.62
N ARG A 94 -11.16 -7.00 8.30
CA ARG A 94 -10.79 -8.13 7.44
C ARG A 94 -9.28 -8.16 7.28
N ILE A 95 -8.66 -9.31 7.44
CA ILE A 95 -7.24 -9.54 7.19
C ILE A 95 -7.12 -10.25 5.84
N VAL A 96 -6.31 -9.71 4.94
CA VAL A 96 -6.01 -10.35 3.66
C VAL A 96 -4.51 -10.59 3.59
N VAL A 97 -4.11 -11.85 3.47
CA VAL A 97 -2.71 -12.26 3.38
C VAL A 97 -2.41 -12.76 1.98
N SER A 98 -1.31 -12.30 1.39
CA SER A 98 -0.84 -12.82 0.10
C SER A 98 -0.15 -14.16 0.28
N ASP A 99 -0.32 -15.06 -0.69
CA ASP A 99 0.61 -16.17 -0.89
C ASP A 99 1.98 -15.67 -1.41
N LEU A 100 2.86 -16.61 -1.71
CA LEU A 100 4.21 -16.33 -2.22
C LEU A 100 4.27 -16.48 -3.74
N TYR A 101 5.21 -15.76 -4.35
CA TYR A 101 5.61 -15.93 -5.74
C TYR A 101 7.06 -16.42 -5.82
N SER A 102 7.41 -17.11 -6.90
CA SER A 102 8.81 -17.43 -7.19
C SER A 102 9.43 -16.31 -8.04
N PRO A 103 10.61 -15.78 -7.67
CA PRO A 103 11.32 -14.83 -8.51
C PRO A 103 12.14 -15.49 -9.63
N LEU A 104 12.24 -16.83 -9.64
CA LEU A 104 13.06 -17.60 -10.57
C LEU A 104 12.31 -17.90 -11.88
N PRO A 105 12.76 -17.37 -13.03
CA PRO A 105 12.14 -17.66 -14.32
C PRO A 105 12.33 -19.09 -14.79
N ASP A 106 11.32 -19.60 -15.49
CA ASP A 106 11.40 -20.81 -16.32
C ASP A 106 12.32 -20.58 -17.53
N SER A 107 13.63 -20.62 -17.28
CA SER A 107 14.67 -20.33 -18.26
C SER A 107 15.86 -21.22 -17.98
N ARG A 108 16.12 -22.20 -18.86
CA ARG A 108 17.29 -23.09 -18.76
C ARG A 108 18.62 -22.35 -18.61
N LEU A 109 18.74 -21.18 -19.23
CA LEU A 109 19.94 -20.35 -19.09
C LEU A 109 20.08 -19.81 -17.67
N THR A 110 18.98 -19.30 -17.11
CA THR A 110 18.95 -18.71 -15.75
C THR A 110 19.07 -19.79 -14.69
N LEU A 111 18.34 -20.89 -14.83
CA LEU A 111 18.42 -22.05 -13.93
C LEU A 111 19.83 -22.64 -13.94
N GLY A 112 20.39 -22.92 -15.11
CA GLY A 112 21.74 -23.48 -15.22
C GLY A 112 22.83 -22.56 -14.68
N ALA A 113 22.65 -21.24 -14.75
CA ALA A 113 23.54 -20.25 -14.14
C ALA A 113 23.54 -20.30 -12.60
N LEU A 114 22.48 -20.83 -12.00
CA LEU A 114 22.31 -21.02 -10.56
C LEU A 114 22.58 -22.47 -10.12
N GLY A 115 22.99 -23.34 -11.04
CA GLY A 115 23.17 -24.78 -10.76
C GLY A 115 21.88 -25.58 -10.69
N LEU A 116 20.77 -25.02 -11.19
CA LEU A 116 19.44 -25.62 -11.15
C LEU A 116 19.01 -26.15 -12.53
N ASP A 117 18.01 -27.02 -12.55
CA ASP A 117 17.38 -27.51 -13.78
C ASP A 117 15.84 -27.44 -13.78
N ASP A 118 15.23 -27.97 -14.85
CA ASP A 118 13.76 -27.96 -15.05
C ASP A 118 13.02 -28.71 -13.91
N SER A 119 13.66 -29.68 -13.25
CA SER A 119 13.09 -30.45 -12.13
C SER A 119 13.12 -29.68 -10.81
N ASP A 120 14.13 -28.82 -10.61
CA ASP A 120 14.17 -27.89 -9.48
C ASP A 120 13.12 -26.80 -9.63
N TYR A 121 12.94 -26.29 -10.86
CA TYR A 121 11.86 -25.34 -11.14
C TYR A 121 10.48 -25.95 -10.87
N ALA A 122 10.24 -27.20 -11.31
CA ALA A 122 8.99 -27.91 -11.01
C ALA A 122 8.74 -28.06 -9.49
N PHE A 123 9.79 -28.24 -8.69
CA PHE A 123 9.66 -28.30 -7.24
C PHE A 123 9.41 -26.97 -6.57
N LEU A 124 9.96 -25.88 -7.09
CA LEU A 124 9.59 -24.55 -6.63
C LEU A 124 8.09 -24.31 -6.85
N LEU A 125 7.54 -24.74 -8.00
CA LEU A 125 6.10 -24.65 -8.25
C LEU A 125 5.28 -25.53 -7.30
N ASP A 126 5.72 -26.76 -7.03
CA ASP A 126 5.09 -27.62 -6.02
C ASP A 126 5.14 -26.99 -4.62
N THR A 127 6.26 -26.36 -4.26
CA THR A 127 6.42 -25.62 -2.99
C THR A 127 5.42 -24.47 -2.89
N LEU A 128 5.23 -23.70 -3.97
CA LEU A 128 4.22 -22.63 -4.00
C LEU A 128 2.80 -23.20 -3.84
N GLU A 129 2.50 -24.35 -4.45
CA GLU A 129 1.22 -25.04 -4.26
C GLU A 129 1.01 -25.52 -2.82
N GLN A 130 2.07 -26.03 -2.18
CA GLN A 130 2.04 -26.41 -0.77
C GLN A 130 1.76 -25.21 0.14
N VAL A 131 2.46 -24.09 -0.06
CA VAL A 131 2.23 -22.83 0.68
C VAL A 131 0.80 -22.35 0.47
N ARG A 132 0.35 -22.29 -0.79
CA ARG A 132 -1.01 -21.87 -1.15
C ARG A 132 -2.07 -22.72 -0.44
N THR A 133 -1.90 -24.03 -0.45
CA THR A 133 -2.85 -24.97 0.16
C THR A 133 -2.89 -24.80 1.68
N ARG A 134 -1.72 -24.73 2.33
CA ARG A 134 -1.61 -24.53 3.78
C ARG A 134 -2.15 -23.17 4.22
N LEU A 135 -1.88 -22.12 3.44
CA LEU A 135 -2.38 -20.78 3.70
C LEU A 135 -3.91 -20.69 3.59
N GLY A 136 -4.49 -21.31 2.56
CA GLY A 136 -5.95 -21.41 2.42
C GLY A 136 -6.60 -22.19 3.58
N ALA A 137 -5.97 -23.28 4.03
CA ALA A 137 -6.43 -24.03 5.20
C ALA A 137 -6.35 -23.19 6.48
N LEU A 138 -5.22 -22.51 6.73
CA LEU A 138 -5.03 -21.62 7.88
C LEU A 138 -6.09 -20.51 7.90
N ALA A 139 -6.30 -19.83 6.78
CA ALA A 139 -7.30 -18.77 6.67
C ALA A 139 -8.72 -19.29 6.97
N GLY A 140 -9.06 -20.48 6.47
CA GLY A 140 -10.34 -21.14 6.76
C GLY A 140 -10.50 -21.55 8.23
N GLU A 141 -9.44 -22.02 8.87
CA GLU A 141 -9.43 -22.36 10.30
C GLU A 141 -9.61 -21.12 11.19
N LEU A 142 -8.93 -20.02 10.88
CA LEU A 142 -9.02 -18.78 11.66
C LEU A 142 -10.38 -18.08 11.51
N SER A 143 -10.97 -18.12 10.31
CA SER A 143 -12.23 -17.41 10.00
C SER A 143 -13.50 -18.03 10.58
N GLY A 144 -13.41 -19.14 11.32
CA GLY A 144 -14.58 -19.81 11.90
C GLY A 144 -15.32 -18.97 12.94
N ASP A 145 -14.73 -18.85 14.14
CA ASP A 145 -15.19 -17.98 15.24
C ASP A 145 -14.15 -16.89 15.58
N GLY A 146 -13.08 -16.79 14.77
CA GLY A 146 -11.95 -15.89 14.94
C GLY A 146 -11.97 -14.73 13.94
N PRO A 147 -10.80 -14.14 13.61
CA PRO A 147 -10.73 -13.01 12.69
C PRO A 147 -11.15 -13.38 11.26
N ASP A 148 -11.76 -12.44 10.51
CA ASP A 148 -12.05 -12.62 9.08
C ASP A 148 -10.74 -12.62 8.29
N VAL A 149 -10.25 -13.80 7.91
CA VAL A 149 -9.00 -13.96 7.16
C VAL A 149 -9.29 -14.48 5.76
N ALA A 150 -8.85 -13.73 4.75
CA ALA A 150 -8.87 -14.13 3.36
C ALA A 150 -7.46 -14.21 2.77
N VAL A 151 -7.34 -14.92 1.64
CA VAL A 151 -6.07 -15.09 0.94
C VAL A 151 -6.11 -14.41 -0.42
N ALA A 152 -5.07 -13.62 -0.72
CA ALA A 152 -4.80 -13.11 -2.05
C ALA A 152 -3.79 -14.04 -2.75
N TYR A 153 -4.27 -14.82 -3.72
CA TYR A 153 -3.43 -15.76 -4.47
C TYR A 153 -2.71 -15.06 -5.63
N SER A 154 -1.59 -14.42 -5.31
CA SER A 154 -0.77 -13.65 -6.25
C SER A 154 0.26 -14.51 -7.00
N GLY A 155 0.73 -15.60 -6.39
CA GLY A 155 1.85 -16.42 -6.88
C GLY A 155 1.62 -16.99 -8.27
N GLU A 156 0.40 -17.46 -8.54
CA GLU A 156 0.02 -18.05 -9.83
C GLU A 156 0.20 -17.06 -11.00
N ALA A 157 0.00 -15.76 -10.77
CA ALA A 157 0.18 -14.74 -11.80
C ALA A 157 1.64 -14.59 -12.25
N PHE A 158 2.60 -15.01 -11.43
CA PHE A 158 4.03 -14.94 -11.74
C PHE A 158 4.51 -16.10 -12.59
N VAL A 159 3.81 -17.25 -12.58
CA VAL A 159 4.24 -18.46 -13.28
C VAL A 159 4.33 -18.21 -14.79
N GLY A 160 5.53 -18.36 -15.34
CA GLY A 160 5.86 -18.07 -16.75
C GLY A 160 5.94 -16.58 -17.09
N GLN A 161 5.79 -15.68 -16.13
CA GLN A 161 5.91 -14.22 -16.25
C GLN A 161 7.03 -13.66 -15.38
N GLU A 162 7.85 -14.49 -14.73
CA GLU A 162 8.81 -14.09 -13.71
C GLU A 162 9.81 -13.09 -14.27
N SER A 163 10.32 -13.32 -15.49
CA SER A 163 11.26 -12.39 -16.15
C SER A 163 10.68 -10.99 -16.38
N LYS A 164 9.35 -10.86 -16.45
CA LYS A 164 8.65 -9.57 -16.58
C LYS A 164 8.30 -8.99 -15.21
N PHE A 165 7.95 -9.86 -14.27
CA PHE A 165 7.39 -9.49 -12.98
C PHE A 165 8.42 -9.37 -11.86
N THR A 166 9.65 -9.84 -12.05
CA THR A 166 10.75 -9.71 -11.08
C THR A 166 12.01 -9.12 -11.69
N SER A 167 12.86 -8.54 -10.84
CA SER A 167 14.11 -7.91 -11.25
C SER A 167 15.28 -8.90 -11.45
N LEU A 168 15.10 -10.19 -11.15
CA LEU A 168 16.21 -11.16 -11.05
C LEU A 168 17.10 -11.19 -12.31
N VAL A 169 16.50 -11.23 -13.50
CA VAL A 169 17.25 -11.28 -14.76
C VAL A 169 18.09 -10.03 -14.97
N SER A 170 17.55 -8.85 -14.64
CA SER A 170 18.30 -7.59 -14.74
C SER A 170 19.44 -7.54 -13.74
N ALA A 171 19.18 -8.00 -12.51
CA ALA A 171 20.11 -7.93 -11.40
C ALA A 171 21.29 -8.92 -11.53
N TYR A 172 21.03 -10.12 -12.06
CA TYR A 172 22.06 -11.11 -12.41
C TYR A 172 23.04 -10.57 -13.46
N LEU A 173 22.58 -9.73 -14.39
CA LEU A 173 23.40 -9.20 -15.48
C LEU A 173 24.16 -7.91 -15.13
N SER A 174 23.79 -7.19 -14.07
CA SER A 174 24.32 -5.85 -13.80
C SER A 174 25.34 -5.78 -12.66
N ASP A 175 25.05 -6.31 -11.46
CA ASP A 175 25.83 -5.91 -10.26
C ASP A 175 26.05 -7.00 -9.20
N GLY A 176 25.68 -8.27 -9.46
CA GLY A 176 25.94 -9.37 -8.52
C GLY A 176 25.17 -9.29 -7.19
N ILE A 177 24.25 -8.32 -7.04
CA ILE A 177 23.20 -8.30 -6.03
C ILE A 177 21.93 -8.73 -6.76
N ALA A 178 21.39 -9.91 -6.43
CA ALA A 178 20.12 -10.38 -7.00
C ALA A 178 18.97 -9.60 -6.36
N ASP A 179 18.57 -8.48 -6.97
CA ASP A 179 17.26 -7.89 -6.69
C ASP A 179 16.17 -8.86 -7.16
N LEU A 180 15.52 -9.52 -6.19
CA LEU A 180 14.44 -10.47 -6.42
C LEU A 180 13.05 -9.81 -6.33
N HIS A 181 12.99 -8.50 -6.07
CA HIS A 181 11.73 -7.81 -5.85
C HIS A 181 10.89 -7.73 -7.13
N PRO A 182 9.56 -7.58 -6.98
CA PRO A 182 8.69 -7.42 -8.13
C PRO A 182 8.99 -6.12 -8.87
N THR A 183 8.86 -6.16 -10.19
CA THR A 183 8.81 -4.96 -11.03
C THR A 183 7.47 -4.25 -10.84
N GLN A 184 7.29 -3.05 -11.42
CA GLN A 184 6.00 -2.36 -11.40
C GLN A 184 4.83 -3.24 -11.94
N PRO A 185 4.99 -3.98 -13.05
CA PRO A 185 4.02 -5.00 -13.47
C PRO A 185 3.78 -6.12 -12.45
N GLY A 186 4.82 -6.61 -11.76
CA GLY A 186 4.67 -7.63 -10.72
C GLY A 186 3.88 -7.13 -9.51
N TYR A 187 4.17 -5.92 -9.03
CA TYR A 187 3.38 -5.28 -7.98
C TYR A 187 1.93 -5.03 -8.40
N ALA A 188 1.68 -4.73 -9.69
CA ALA A 188 0.32 -4.62 -10.20
C ALA A 188 -0.43 -5.95 -10.15
N ALA A 189 0.23 -7.07 -10.52
CA ALA A 189 -0.36 -8.41 -10.43
C ALA A 189 -0.68 -8.81 -8.98
N ILE A 190 0.20 -8.49 -8.02
CA ILE A 190 -0.08 -8.67 -6.59
C ILE A 190 -1.29 -7.82 -6.18
N GLY A 191 -1.35 -6.56 -6.61
CA GLY A 191 -2.48 -5.67 -6.36
C GLY A 191 -3.81 -6.19 -6.91
N ASP A 192 -3.80 -6.80 -8.09
CA ASP A 192 -4.98 -7.43 -8.69
C ASP A 192 -5.47 -8.63 -7.85
N ALA A 193 -4.55 -9.46 -7.35
CA ALA A 193 -4.91 -10.57 -6.46
C ALA A 193 -5.53 -10.10 -5.14
N PHE A 194 -5.02 -9.02 -4.55
CA PHE A 194 -5.64 -8.39 -3.39
C PHE A 194 -7.01 -7.81 -3.72
N ALA A 195 -7.16 -7.12 -4.84
CA ALA A 195 -8.43 -6.55 -5.26
C ALA A 195 -9.50 -7.63 -5.45
N GLU A 196 -9.14 -8.77 -6.06
CA GLU A 196 -10.01 -9.94 -6.17
C GLU A 196 -10.41 -10.49 -4.80
N ALA A 197 -9.44 -10.66 -3.88
CA ALA A 197 -9.71 -11.20 -2.55
C ALA A 197 -10.54 -10.27 -1.64
N ILE A 198 -10.42 -8.95 -1.82
CA ILE A 198 -11.12 -7.94 -1.02
C ILE A 198 -12.50 -7.61 -1.62
N TRP A 199 -12.55 -7.37 -2.94
CA TRP A 199 -13.74 -6.82 -3.61
C TRP A 199 -14.43 -7.80 -4.58
N GLY A 200 -13.85 -8.98 -4.81
CA GLY A 200 -14.37 -9.98 -5.75
C GLY A 200 -14.16 -9.61 -7.23
N GLU A 201 -13.39 -8.55 -7.50
CA GLU A 201 -12.92 -8.20 -8.83
C GLU A 201 -11.72 -7.24 -8.78
N ALA A 202 -10.75 -7.48 -9.64
CA ALA A 202 -9.75 -6.47 -10.01
C ALA A 202 -10.34 -5.49 -11.04
N ARG A 203 -10.51 -4.22 -10.66
CA ARG A 203 -11.01 -3.17 -11.56
C ARG A 203 -9.88 -2.38 -12.19
N ALA A 204 -9.66 -2.60 -13.48
CA ALA A 204 -8.89 -1.67 -14.30
C ALA A 204 -9.77 -0.49 -14.70
N VAL A 205 -9.43 0.72 -14.24
CA VAL A 205 -10.10 1.94 -14.71
C VAL A 205 -9.49 2.33 -16.05
N GLU A 206 -10.32 2.39 -17.09
CA GLU A 206 -9.88 2.85 -18.41
C GLU A 206 -9.35 4.30 -18.34
N PRO A 207 -8.22 4.60 -19.00
CA PRO A 207 -7.74 5.97 -19.14
C PRO A 207 -8.83 6.88 -19.70
N ARG A 208 -9.00 8.05 -19.07
CA ARG A 208 -9.97 9.03 -19.58
C ARG A 208 -9.51 9.57 -20.94
N PRO A 209 -10.42 9.77 -21.91
CA PRO A 209 -10.07 10.32 -23.22
C PRO A 209 -9.27 11.62 -23.14
N GLU A 210 -8.53 11.91 -24.21
CA GLU A 210 -7.91 13.22 -24.37
C GLU A 210 -8.96 14.34 -24.37
N GLY A 211 -8.60 15.50 -23.83
CA GLY A 211 -9.52 16.64 -23.69
C GLY A 211 -10.54 16.57 -22.55
N VAL A 212 -10.69 15.42 -21.86
CA VAL A 212 -11.52 15.34 -20.64
C VAL A 212 -10.77 15.95 -19.45
N GLY A 213 -11.47 16.81 -18.70
CA GLY A 213 -10.94 17.46 -17.49
C GLY A 213 -10.70 16.49 -16.34
N ILE A 214 -9.97 16.96 -15.33
CA ILE A 214 -9.64 16.17 -14.14
C ILE A 214 -10.93 15.78 -13.38
N SER A 215 -10.99 14.53 -12.93
CA SER A 215 -11.98 14.05 -11.97
C SER A 215 -11.43 14.04 -10.55
N VAL A 216 -12.33 14.16 -9.58
CA VAL A 216 -12.00 13.99 -8.17
C VAL A 216 -12.94 12.95 -7.60
N VAL A 217 -12.38 11.93 -6.96
CA VAL A 217 -13.12 10.89 -6.24
C VAL A 217 -12.82 11.08 -4.76
N VAL A 218 -13.86 11.22 -3.97
CA VAL A 218 -13.79 11.47 -2.53
C VAL A 218 -14.47 10.31 -1.82
N ASP A 219 -13.74 9.60 -0.96
CA ASP A 219 -14.25 8.45 -0.19
C ASP A 219 -14.98 7.43 -1.10
N GLY A 220 -14.33 7.08 -2.21
CA GLY A 220 -14.86 6.15 -3.22
C GLY A 220 -15.96 6.69 -4.14
N ARG A 221 -16.39 7.95 -4.00
CA ARG A 221 -17.48 8.55 -4.82
C ARG A 221 -16.98 9.70 -5.68
N GLU A 222 -17.31 9.69 -6.98
CA GLU A 222 -16.94 10.80 -7.86
C GLU A 222 -17.65 12.09 -7.42
N LEU A 223 -16.87 13.14 -7.18
CA LEU A 223 -17.34 14.46 -6.80
C LEU A 223 -17.87 15.20 -8.03
N ILE A 224 -19.18 15.11 -8.23
CA ILE A 224 -19.87 15.83 -9.28
C ILE A 224 -20.17 17.26 -8.84
N THR A 225 -19.30 18.19 -9.23
CA THR A 225 -19.46 19.62 -8.93
C THR A 225 -19.44 20.50 -10.19
N ALA A 226 -20.05 21.68 -10.08
CA ALA A 226 -19.94 22.76 -11.06
C ALA A 226 -18.57 23.45 -11.02
N ASN A 227 -17.88 23.44 -9.87
CA ASN A 227 -16.56 24.04 -9.72
C ASN A 227 -15.50 23.04 -10.18
N LYS A 228 -15.21 22.98 -11.49
CA LYS A 228 -14.31 21.94 -12.02
C LYS A 228 -12.88 22.07 -11.46
N PRO A 229 -12.16 20.96 -11.24
CA PRO A 229 -10.75 21.02 -10.85
C PRO A 229 -9.90 21.71 -11.92
N VAL A 230 -8.85 22.41 -11.48
CA VAL A 230 -7.94 23.16 -12.35
C VAL A 230 -6.52 22.64 -12.14
N LEU A 231 -5.83 22.31 -13.24
CA LEU A 231 -4.40 22.03 -13.23
C LEU A 231 -3.63 23.34 -13.45
N LYS A 232 -2.82 23.76 -12.48
CA LYS A 232 -2.00 24.96 -12.57
C LYS A 232 -0.62 24.68 -11.99
N ALA A 233 0.44 24.97 -12.74
CA ALA A 233 1.83 24.72 -12.33
C ALA A 233 2.07 23.29 -11.81
N ASN A 234 1.51 22.29 -12.51
CA ASN A 234 1.59 20.87 -12.12
C ASN A 234 1.04 20.55 -10.72
N ARG A 235 0.01 21.32 -10.31
CA ARG A 235 -0.76 21.09 -9.08
C ARG A 235 -2.25 21.09 -9.43
N THR A 236 -2.98 20.14 -8.87
CA THR A 236 -4.43 20.07 -9.00
C THR A 236 -5.06 20.93 -7.92
N TYR A 237 -5.96 21.82 -8.34
CA TYR A 237 -6.75 22.67 -7.47
C TYR A 237 -8.21 22.35 -7.62
N LEU A 238 -8.98 22.52 -6.56
CA LEU A 238 -10.43 22.45 -6.61
C LEU A 238 -11.03 23.42 -5.59
N ALA A 239 -12.30 23.80 -5.81
CA ALA A 239 -13.05 24.59 -4.85
C ALA A 239 -13.05 23.90 -3.50
N PHE A 240 -12.45 24.57 -2.52
CA PHE A 240 -12.18 24.01 -1.21
C PHE A 240 -13.43 23.52 -0.49
N ARG A 241 -14.53 24.28 -0.61
CA ARG A 241 -15.81 23.96 0.02
C ARG A 241 -16.41 22.66 -0.50
N ASP A 242 -16.29 22.38 -1.79
CA ASP A 242 -16.84 21.16 -2.37
C ASP A 242 -16.16 19.91 -1.81
N ILE A 243 -14.86 20.00 -1.54
CA ILE A 243 -14.09 18.91 -0.95
C ILE A 243 -14.44 18.75 0.53
N ALA A 244 -14.53 19.85 1.26
CA ALA A 244 -14.92 19.85 2.67
C ALA A 244 -16.32 19.23 2.86
N ASP A 245 -17.30 19.69 2.08
CA ASP A 245 -18.68 19.17 2.12
C ASP A 245 -18.70 17.67 1.77
N ALA A 246 -17.95 17.23 0.77
CA ALA A 246 -17.86 15.82 0.38
C ALA A 246 -17.19 14.93 1.45
N MET A 247 -16.24 15.48 2.20
CA MET A 247 -15.56 14.79 3.31
C MET A 247 -16.32 14.92 4.64
N GLY A 248 -17.42 15.69 4.70
CA GLY A 248 -18.16 15.96 5.94
C GLY A 248 -17.43 16.92 6.90
N ALA A 249 -16.49 17.71 6.39
CA ALA A 249 -15.79 18.75 7.13
C ALA A 249 -16.57 20.07 7.12
N THR A 250 -16.34 20.94 8.10
CA THR A 250 -16.96 22.27 8.16
C THR A 250 -16.02 23.35 7.62
N THR A 251 -16.58 24.40 7.01
CA THR A 251 -15.80 25.52 6.46
C THR A 251 -16.25 26.86 7.01
N GLU A 252 -15.27 27.71 7.35
CA GLU A 252 -15.49 29.11 7.70
C GLU A 252 -14.66 30.05 6.81
N TRP A 253 -15.20 31.23 6.50
CA TRP A 253 -14.51 32.26 5.72
C TRP A 253 -14.42 33.56 6.49
N ASP A 254 -13.20 34.05 6.70
CA ASP A 254 -12.93 35.38 7.22
C ASP A 254 -12.64 36.34 6.06
N ASN A 255 -13.57 37.26 5.85
CA ASN A 255 -13.47 38.25 4.78
C ASN A 255 -12.42 39.35 5.03
N GLN A 256 -12.05 39.62 6.29
CA GLN A 256 -11.04 40.62 6.65
C GLN A 256 -9.64 40.13 6.30
N THR A 257 -9.33 38.90 6.72
CA THR A 257 -8.01 38.29 6.50
C THR A 257 -7.91 37.51 5.19
N LYS A 258 -9.04 37.32 4.49
CA LYS A 258 -9.15 36.46 3.30
C LYS A 258 -8.71 35.03 3.59
N THR A 259 -9.10 34.54 4.75
CA THR A 259 -8.72 33.23 5.28
C THR A 259 -9.89 32.28 5.18
N VAL A 260 -9.62 31.07 4.70
CA VAL A 260 -10.54 29.96 4.79
C VAL A 260 -10.06 29.00 5.87
N THR A 261 -10.96 28.54 6.72
CA THR A 261 -10.69 27.54 7.77
C THR A 261 -11.52 26.29 7.50
N ILE A 262 -10.90 25.10 7.46
CA ILE A 262 -11.59 23.81 7.56
C ILE A 262 -11.39 23.23 8.93
N THR A 263 -12.44 22.61 9.45
CA THR A 263 -12.33 21.69 10.58
C THR A 263 -12.88 20.31 10.19
N TYR A 264 -12.08 19.26 10.41
CA TYR A 264 -12.47 17.86 10.25
C TYR A 264 -12.04 17.07 11.49
N GLY A 265 -13.02 16.50 12.21
CA GLY A 265 -12.74 15.90 13.52
C GLY A 265 -12.11 16.92 14.47
N GLU A 266 -10.93 16.59 14.99
CA GLU A 266 -10.14 17.47 15.87
C GLU A 266 -9.12 18.34 15.12
N ARG A 267 -9.00 18.16 13.79
CA ARG A 267 -8.00 18.81 12.94
C ARG A 267 -8.57 20.09 12.34
N ALA A 268 -7.81 21.17 12.37
CA ALA A 268 -8.18 22.44 11.77
C ALA A 268 -7.06 23.00 10.88
N VAL A 269 -7.44 23.41 9.67
CA VAL A 269 -6.53 24.06 8.70
C VAL A 269 -7.04 25.43 8.34
N ALA A 270 -6.23 26.47 8.56
CA ALA A 270 -6.52 27.83 8.10
C ALA A 270 -5.52 28.27 7.03
N LEU A 271 -6.04 28.74 5.90
CA LEU A 271 -5.24 29.18 4.76
C LEU A 271 -5.75 30.53 4.20
N ALA A 272 -4.88 31.53 4.21
CA ALA A 272 -5.14 32.81 3.58
C ALA A 272 -4.84 32.78 2.07
N ILE A 273 -5.66 33.46 1.28
CA ILE A 273 -5.43 33.61 -0.17
C ILE A 273 -4.05 34.22 -0.42
N GLY A 274 -3.26 33.59 -1.30
CA GLY A 274 -1.92 34.05 -1.66
C GLY A 274 -0.82 33.75 -0.63
N ALA A 275 -1.14 33.17 0.54
CA ALA A 275 -0.15 32.88 1.56
C ALA A 275 0.77 31.71 1.19
N GLN A 276 2.03 31.78 1.61
CA GLN A 276 3.02 30.69 1.49
C GLN A 276 3.07 29.79 2.74
N THR A 277 2.19 30.04 3.69
CA THR A 277 2.06 29.25 4.92
C THR A 277 0.59 29.03 5.23
N MET A 278 0.25 27.84 5.71
CA MET A 278 -1.02 27.54 6.35
C MET A 278 -0.85 27.40 7.87
N LEU A 279 -1.95 27.43 8.61
CA LEU A 279 -2.00 27.00 10.01
C LEU A 279 -2.64 25.62 10.05
N VAL A 280 -1.96 24.65 10.65
CA VAL A 280 -2.47 23.31 10.97
C VAL A 280 -2.50 23.19 12.47
N ASP A 281 -3.70 23.10 13.06
CA ASP A 281 -3.89 23.03 14.51
C ASP A 281 -3.18 24.19 15.25
N GLY A 282 -3.20 25.37 14.60
CA GLY A 282 -2.54 26.59 15.08
C GLY A 282 -1.04 26.70 14.77
N GLN A 283 -0.39 25.63 14.29
CA GLN A 283 1.01 25.62 13.92
C GLN A 283 1.24 26.04 12.46
N ARG A 284 2.27 26.86 12.21
CA ARG A 284 2.60 27.29 10.85
C ARG A 284 3.29 26.17 10.07
N VAL A 285 2.72 25.85 8.91
CA VAL A 285 3.29 24.90 7.94
C VAL A 285 3.50 25.62 6.62
N ALA A 286 4.68 25.47 6.03
CA ALA A 286 4.99 26.04 4.73
C ALA A 286 4.24 25.30 3.62
N ILE A 287 3.72 26.02 2.63
CA ILE A 287 3.11 25.43 1.44
C ILE A 287 3.83 25.93 0.19
N ASP A 288 4.01 25.03 -0.77
CA ASP A 288 4.76 25.32 -2.00
C ASP A 288 3.95 26.18 -2.99
N THR A 289 2.62 26.11 -2.91
CA THR A 289 1.73 26.79 -3.84
C THR A 289 0.49 27.37 -3.14
N PRO A 290 0.21 28.68 -3.28
CA PRO A 290 -0.86 29.33 -2.54
C PRO A 290 -2.26 29.04 -3.09
N ALA A 291 -3.26 29.13 -2.22
CA ALA A 291 -4.66 29.22 -2.63
C ALA A 291 -4.96 30.51 -3.40
N PHE A 292 -5.95 30.47 -4.28
CA PHE A 292 -6.37 31.63 -5.06
C PHE A 292 -7.89 31.68 -5.26
N LEU A 293 -8.40 32.85 -5.65
CA LEU A 293 -9.79 33.01 -6.05
C LEU A 293 -9.96 32.67 -7.53
N HIS A 294 -10.82 31.70 -7.83
CA HIS A 294 -11.17 31.27 -9.16
C HIS A 294 -12.60 31.68 -9.50
N ALA A 295 -12.79 32.25 -10.69
CA ALA A 295 -14.11 32.63 -11.16
C ALA A 295 -14.86 31.40 -11.68
N VAL A 296 -16.03 31.11 -11.11
CA VAL A 296 -16.97 30.10 -11.61
C VAL A 296 -18.29 30.79 -11.90
N GLY A 297 -18.59 30.97 -13.19
CA GLY A 297 -19.71 31.78 -13.63
C GLY A 297 -19.56 33.24 -13.18
N LYS A 298 -20.46 33.71 -12.31
CA LYS A 298 -20.43 35.07 -11.73
C LYS A 298 -19.86 35.12 -10.31
N GLU A 299 -19.45 33.98 -9.76
CA GLU A 299 -18.97 33.86 -8.39
C GLU A 299 -17.45 33.68 -8.33
N GLN A 300 -16.84 34.08 -7.23
CA GLN A 300 -15.45 33.76 -6.91
C GLN A 300 -15.43 32.64 -5.87
N LYS A 301 -14.66 31.60 -6.13
CA LYS A 301 -14.48 30.43 -5.26
C LYS A 301 -13.03 30.34 -4.83
N THR A 302 -12.79 30.00 -3.58
CA THR A 302 -11.44 29.71 -3.08
C THR A 302 -11.00 28.34 -3.59
N TYR A 303 -10.00 28.33 -4.47
CA TYR A 303 -9.36 27.12 -4.97
C TYR A 303 -8.07 26.88 -4.19
N VAL A 304 -7.94 25.69 -3.62
CA VAL A 304 -6.74 25.27 -2.89
C VAL A 304 -6.05 24.12 -3.61
N PRO A 305 -4.71 23.98 -3.47
CA PRO A 305 -4.04 22.77 -3.92
C PRO A 305 -4.54 21.56 -3.13
N LEU A 306 -4.84 20.45 -3.80
CA LEU A 306 -5.31 19.23 -3.11
C LEU A 306 -4.29 18.70 -2.09
N ALA A 307 -2.98 18.88 -2.35
CA ALA A 307 -1.91 18.46 -1.43
C ALA A 307 -2.00 19.12 -0.04
N VAL A 308 -2.53 20.35 0.05
CA VAL A 308 -2.74 21.05 1.33
C VAL A 308 -3.71 20.28 2.23
N LEU A 309 -4.70 19.61 1.64
CA LEU A 309 -5.65 18.79 2.40
C LEU A 309 -4.99 17.54 2.96
N ALA A 310 -4.01 16.97 2.24
CA ALA A 310 -3.27 15.82 2.72
C ALA A 310 -2.42 16.19 3.95
N ASP A 311 -1.58 17.21 3.82
CA ASP A 311 -0.70 17.65 4.88
C ASP A 311 -1.48 18.19 6.09
N GLY A 312 -2.54 18.96 5.82
CA GLY A 312 -3.23 19.75 6.83
C GLY A 312 -4.35 19.01 7.56
N LEU A 313 -5.14 18.17 6.89
CA LEU A 313 -6.29 17.48 7.49
C LEU A 313 -6.04 15.99 7.72
N GLY A 314 -4.97 15.43 7.13
CA GLY A 314 -4.60 14.03 7.27
C GLY A 314 -5.25 13.14 6.22
N PHE A 315 -5.83 13.72 5.17
CA PHE A 315 -6.42 12.94 4.08
C PHE A 315 -5.34 12.32 3.19
N GLN A 316 -5.59 11.12 2.69
CA GLN A 316 -4.74 10.57 1.63
C GLN A 316 -5.15 11.16 0.29
N VAL A 317 -4.23 11.82 -0.41
CA VAL A 317 -4.47 12.37 -1.75
C VAL A 317 -3.55 11.72 -2.77
N GLU A 318 -4.11 11.01 -3.75
CA GLU A 318 -3.37 10.36 -4.83
C GLU A 318 -3.89 10.85 -6.19
N TYR A 319 -2.98 11.36 -7.04
CA TYR A 319 -3.34 11.70 -8.42
C TYR A 319 -2.84 10.63 -9.40
N ARG A 320 -3.77 10.04 -10.14
CA ARG A 320 -3.47 9.08 -11.22
C ARG A 320 -3.50 9.78 -12.56
N GLY A 321 -2.32 10.08 -13.09
CA GLY A 321 -2.17 10.78 -14.38
C GLY A 321 -2.79 10.02 -15.55
N THR A 322 -2.63 8.70 -15.61
CA THR A 322 -3.25 7.85 -16.64
C THR A 322 -4.78 7.92 -16.62
N LEU A 323 -5.38 8.07 -15.43
CA LEU A 323 -6.83 8.19 -15.25
C LEU A 323 -7.33 9.64 -15.32
N LYS A 324 -6.43 10.62 -15.19
CA LYS A 324 -6.74 12.04 -14.92
C LYS A 324 -7.67 12.21 -13.71
N THR A 325 -7.45 11.42 -12.66
CA THR A 325 -8.30 11.40 -11.47
C THR A 325 -7.48 11.63 -10.21
N ALA A 326 -7.94 12.53 -9.35
CA ALA A 326 -7.44 12.65 -7.98
C ALA A 326 -8.36 11.88 -7.04
N PHE A 327 -7.80 11.00 -6.23
CA PHE A 327 -8.48 10.28 -5.16
C PHE A 327 -8.18 10.97 -3.83
N ILE A 328 -9.20 11.17 -3.02
CA ILE A 328 -9.12 11.77 -1.68
C ILE A 328 -9.81 10.80 -0.73
N ASN A 329 -9.04 10.20 0.16
CA ASN A 329 -9.52 9.25 1.18
C ASN A 329 -9.24 9.80 2.58
N LYS A 330 -9.95 9.25 3.56
CA LYS A 330 -9.77 9.58 4.97
C LYS A 330 -8.47 9.02 5.52
#